data_AF-H1KXJ6-F1
#
_entry.id   AF-H1KXJ6-F1
#
_cell.length_a   1.000
_cell.length_b   1.000
_cell.length_c   1.000
_cell.angle_alpha   90.00
_cell.angle_beta   90.00
_cell.angle_gamma   90.00
#
_symmetry.space_group_name_H-M   'P 1'
#
loop_
_entity.id
_entity.type
_entity.pdbx_description
1 polymer ?
#
loop_
_entity_poly.entity_id
_entity_poly.type
_entity_poly.pdbx_seq_one_letter_code
_entity_poly.pdbx_strand_id
1 'polypeptide(L)'
;MHDKIKNYLTKKIFLHNPLLFFYALNHPASKKKIKPFIHQIHLLHNSMLLRPVRFLIADEIGLGKTIESLAITRYLELKHGIRRVLVLTPKILREQWESEIGRVGGVPRIIKDGNDVAILKIIYNITILRSIL
;
A
#
# COMPACT_ATOMS: atom_id res chain seq x y z
N MET A 1 31.84 -6.02 -0.46
CA MET A 1 31.16 -6.73 -1.59
C MET A 1 30.08 -7.70 -1.12
N HIS A 2 30.34 -8.50 -0.07
CA HIS A 2 29.38 -9.46 0.49
C HIS A 2 28.04 -8.84 0.97
N ASP A 3 28.06 -7.66 1.60
CA ASP A 3 26.82 -7.06 2.13
C ASP A 3 25.85 -6.59 1.06
N LYS A 4 26.36 -6.12 -0.09
CA LYS A 4 25.52 -5.72 -1.23
C LYS A 4 24.80 -6.93 -1.83
N ILE A 5 25.50 -8.06 -1.96
CA ILE A 5 24.92 -9.31 -2.49
C ILE A 5 23.87 -9.85 -1.51
N LYS A 6 24.20 -9.89 -0.22
CA LYS A 6 23.27 -10.32 0.84
C LYS A 6 22.01 -9.46 0.82
N ASN A 7 22.14 -8.13 0.79
CA ASN A 7 21.01 -7.21 0.74
C ASN A 7 20.18 -7.34 -0.54
N TYR A 8 20.83 -7.55 -1.69
CA TYR A 8 20.13 -7.77 -2.96
C TYR A 8 19.32 -9.07 -2.95
N LEU A 9 19.94 -10.18 -2.54
CA LEU A 9 19.27 -11.48 -2.43
C LEU A 9 18.12 -11.41 -1.43
N THR A 10 18.34 -10.76 -0.30
CA THR A 10 17.35 -10.56 0.75
C THR A 10 16.14 -9.80 0.21
N LYS A 11 16.35 -8.64 -0.42
CA LYS A 11 15.27 -7.88 -1.08
C LYS A 11 14.57 -8.70 -2.15
N LYS A 12 15.32 -9.44 -2.98
CA LYS A 12 14.75 -10.24 -4.07
C LYS A 12 13.87 -11.37 -3.53
N ILE A 13 14.31 -12.10 -2.51
CA ILE A 13 13.55 -13.19 -1.87
C ILE A 13 12.28 -12.63 -1.23
N PHE A 14 12.38 -11.55 -0.47
CA PHE A 14 11.21 -10.92 0.17
C PHE A 14 10.17 -10.45 -0.85
N LEU A 15 10.60 -9.91 -1.99
CA LEU A 15 9.70 -9.43 -3.03
C LEU A 15 9.06 -10.53 -3.88
N HIS A 16 9.48 -11.79 -3.73
CA HIS A 16 8.91 -12.91 -4.49
C HIS A 16 8.12 -13.90 -3.62
N ASN A 17 8.19 -13.76 -2.30
CA ASN A 17 7.44 -14.59 -1.37
C ASN A 17 6.39 -13.73 -0.63
N PRO A 18 5.08 -13.93 -0.86
CA PRO A 18 4.03 -13.07 -0.30
C PRO A 18 3.94 -13.14 1.23
N LEU A 19 4.22 -14.29 1.83
CA LEU A 19 4.22 -14.44 3.29
C LEU A 19 5.38 -13.64 3.92
N LEU A 20 6.60 -13.82 3.39
CA LEU A 20 7.77 -13.10 3.88
C LEU A 20 7.62 -11.59 3.66
N PHE A 21 7.01 -11.18 2.54
CA PHE A 21 6.70 -9.79 2.27
C PHE A 21 5.84 -9.18 3.37
N PHE A 22 4.75 -9.84 3.78
CA PHE A 22 3.89 -9.35 4.86
C PHE A 22 4.63 -9.19 6.18
N TYR A 23 5.51 -10.12 6.54
CA TYR A 23 6.33 -9.97 7.74
C TYR A 23 7.33 -8.81 7.63
N ALA A 24 7.84 -8.54 6.44
CA ALA A 24 8.73 -7.42 6.17
C ALA A 24 8.01 -6.05 6.16
N LEU A 25 6.67 -6.01 6.06
CA LEU A 25 5.90 -4.76 6.17
C LEU A 25 5.90 -4.17 7.59
N ASN A 26 6.31 -4.93 8.60
CA ASN A 26 6.37 -4.44 9.97
C ASN A 26 7.41 -3.33 10.10
N HIS A 27 6.96 -2.09 10.19
CA HIS A 27 7.85 -0.97 10.44
C HIS A 27 8.31 -0.98 11.91
N PRO A 28 9.61 -0.86 12.21
CA PRO A 28 10.14 -0.96 13.58
C PRO A 28 9.56 0.09 14.54
N ALA A 29 9.08 1.23 14.03
CA ALA A 29 8.42 2.25 14.85
C ALA A 29 6.95 1.95 15.17
N SER A 30 6.34 0.90 14.57
CA SER A 30 4.96 0.55 14.86
C SER A 30 4.82 -0.37 16.07
N LYS A 31 3.98 0.03 17.04
CA LYS A 31 3.67 -0.79 18.23
C LYS A 31 2.89 -2.08 17.89
N LYS A 32 2.14 -2.13 16.79
CA LYS A 32 1.27 -3.26 16.43
C LYS A 32 1.86 -4.04 15.26
N LYS A 33 2.28 -5.27 15.52
CA LYS A 33 2.76 -6.18 14.46
C LYS A 33 1.61 -6.63 13.56
N ILE A 34 1.82 -6.58 12.26
CA ILE A 34 0.96 -7.16 11.23
C ILE A 34 1.21 -8.67 11.21
N LYS A 35 0.17 -9.44 11.53
CA LYS A 35 0.12 -10.89 11.29
C LYS A 35 -0.91 -11.11 10.18
N PRO A 36 -0.50 -11.57 8.99
CA PRO A 36 -1.42 -11.68 7.88
C PRO A 36 -2.34 -12.89 8.05
N PHE A 37 -3.58 -12.77 7.57
CA PHE A 37 -4.44 -13.92 7.34
C PHE A 37 -4.12 -14.59 6.00
N ILE A 38 -4.53 -15.84 5.83
CA ILE A 38 -4.30 -16.62 4.62
C ILE A 38 -4.92 -15.94 3.38
N HIS A 39 -6.14 -15.41 3.50
CA HIS A 39 -6.80 -14.71 2.40
C HIS A 39 -6.00 -13.47 1.94
N GLN A 40 -5.40 -12.73 2.88
CA GLN A 40 -4.55 -11.57 2.58
C GLN A 40 -3.29 -11.96 1.81
N ILE A 41 -2.67 -13.09 2.18
CA ILE A 41 -1.51 -13.64 1.48
C ILE A 41 -1.89 -14.05 0.06
N HIS A 42 -3.03 -14.71 -0.10
CA HIS A 42 -3.52 -15.15 -1.41
C HIS A 42 -3.82 -13.96 -2.33
N LEU A 43 -4.47 -12.93 -1.80
CA LEU A 43 -4.74 -11.70 -2.54
C LEU A 43 -3.43 -11.01 -2.97
N LEU A 44 -2.47 -10.88 -2.05
CA LEU A 44 -1.16 -10.32 -2.38
C LEU A 44 -0.46 -11.15 -3.47
N HIS A 45 -0.45 -12.48 -3.33
CA HIS A 45 0.12 -13.38 -4.35
C HIS A 45 -0.49 -13.14 -5.73
N ASN A 46 -1.83 -13.08 -5.82
CA ASN A 46 -2.51 -12.82 -7.09
C ASN A 46 -2.14 -11.44 -7.66
N SER A 47 -1.96 -10.44 -6.80
CA SER A 47 -1.47 -9.12 -7.23
C SER A 47 -0.04 -9.12 -7.76
N MET A 48 0.80 -10.09 -7.36
CA MET A 48 2.14 -10.24 -7.91
C MET A 48 2.13 -10.74 -9.36
N LEU A 49 1.09 -11.49 -9.75
CA LEU A 49 0.98 -12.16 -11.04
C LEU A 49 0.25 -11.34 -12.11
N LEU A 50 -0.77 -10.57 -11.73
CA LEU A 50 -1.67 -9.92 -12.69
C LEU A 50 -1.21 -8.52 -13.10
N ARG A 51 -1.19 -8.22 -14.40
CA ARG A 51 -1.00 -6.84 -14.91
C ARG A 51 -2.07 -6.52 -15.96
N PRO A 52 -2.85 -5.44 -15.82
CA PRO A 52 -2.86 -4.48 -14.70
C PRO A 52 -3.45 -5.08 -13.41
N VAL A 53 -3.02 -4.57 -12.25
CA VAL A 53 -3.55 -4.95 -10.94
C VAL A 53 -4.89 -4.27 -10.72
N ARG A 54 -5.98 -5.04 -10.69
CA ARG A 54 -7.34 -4.57 -10.37
C ARG A 54 -8.04 -5.61 -9.51
N PHE A 55 -8.40 -5.22 -8.30
CA PHE A 55 -9.07 -6.09 -7.33
C PHE A 55 -10.23 -5.35 -6.67
N LEU A 56 -11.33 -6.08 -6.42
CA LEU A 56 -12.37 -5.69 -5.49
C LEU A 56 -12.18 -6.52 -4.22
N ILE A 57 -11.90 -5.85 -3.11
CA ILE A 57 -11.68 -6.49 -1.81
C ILE A 57 -12.97 -6.33 -0.99
N ALA A 58 -13.69 -7.42 -0.78
CA ALA A 58 -15.06 -7.42 -0.24
C ALA A 58 -15.26 -8.39 0.93
N ASP A 59 -14.19 -8.62 1.72
CA ASP A 59 -14.26 -9.49 2.90
C ASP A 59 -15.19 -8.95 4.00
N GLU A 60 -15.27 -9.61 5.14
CA GLU A 60 -16.03 -9.12 6.30
C GLU A 60 -15.39 -7.90 6.99
N ILE A 61 -16.19 -7.17 7.77
CA ILE A 61 -15.74 -6.01 8.56
C ILE A 61 -14.70 -6.49 9.58
N GLY A 62 -13.56 -5.78 9.67
CA GLY A 62 -12.50 -6.11 10.63
C GLY A 62 -11.42 -7.08 10.12
N LEU A 63 -11.57 -7.69 8.93
CA LEU A 63 -10.59 -8.62 8.36
C LEU A 63 -9.33 -7.96 7.76
N GLY A 64 -9.22 -6.63 7.84
CA GLY A 64 -7.98 -5.94 7.47
C GLY A 64 -7.84 -5.56 6.00
N LYS A 65 -8.97 -5.31 5.30
CA LYS A 65 -9.02 -4.81 3.91
C LYS A 65 -8.10 -3.62 3.62
N THR A 66 -7.93 -2.73 4.60
CA THR A 66 -7.00 -1.60 4.51
C THR A 66 -5.55 -2.08 4.41
N ILE A 67 -5.15 -3.06 5.23
CA ILE A 67 -3.80 -3.62 5.21
C ILE A 67 -3.53 -4.41 3.93
N GLU A 68 -4.52 -5.12 3.41
CA GLU A 68 -4.40 -5.79 2.11
C GLU A 68 -4.09 -4.80 0.99
N SER A 69 -4.89 -3.72 0.91
CA SER A 69 -4.71 -2.66 -0.08
C SER A 69 -3.33 -2.00 0.03
N LEU A 70 -2.88 -1.74 1.27
CA LEU A 70 -1.57 -1.14 1.54
C LEU A 70 -0.41 -2.11 1.27
N ALA A 71 -0.59 -3.40 1.53
CA ALA A 71 0.41 -4.43 1.22
C ALA A 71 0.65 -4.52 -0.29
N ILE A 72 -0.43 -4.57 -1.09
CA ILE A 72 -0.35 -4.54 -2.55
C ILE A 72 0.34 -3.25 -3.02
N THR A 73 -0.07 -2.11 -2.48
CA THR A 73 0.52 -0.81 -2.82
C THR A 73 2.02 -0.78 -2.55
N ARG A 74 2.43 -1.21 -1.34
CA ARG A 74 3.84 -1.23 -0.93
C ARG A 74 4.65 -2.22 -1.77
N TYR A 75 4.05 -3.35 -2.14
CA TYR A 75 4.66 -4.29 -3.07
C TYR A 75 4.92 -3.65 -4.43
N LEU A 76 3.91 -2.96 -4.99
CA LEU A 76 4.05 -2.27 -6.26
C LEU A 76 5.10 -1.15 -6.20
N GLU A 77 5.19 -0.44 -5.07
CA GLU A 77 6.20 0.61 -4.86
C GLU A 77 7.61 0.02 -4.90
N LEU A 78 7.83 -1.05 -4.13
CA LEU A 78 9.15 -1.68 -4.01
C LEU A 78 9.54 -2.49 -5.25
N LYS A 79 8.59 -3.13 -5.93
CA LYS A 79 8.84 -4.00 -7.08
C LYS A 79 8.81 -3.25 -8.42
N HIS A 80 7.89 -2.31 -8.57
CA HIS A 80 7.63 -1.61 -9.84
C HIS A 80 7.95 -0.12 -9.79
N GLY A 81 8.37 0.42 -8.64
CA GLY A 81 8.76 1.83 -8.53
C GLY A 81 7.60 2.79 -8.76
N ILE A 82 6.37 2.42 -8.39
CA ILE A 82 5.27 3.37 -8.42
C ILE A 82 5.59 4.54 -7.48
N ARG A 83 5.35 5.76 -7.94
CA ARG A 83 5.73 6.99 -7.20
C ARG A 83 4.54 7.76 -6.65
N ARG A 84 3.34 7.42 -7.10
CA ARG A 84 2.11 8.15 -6.79
C ARG A 84 1.01 7.15 -6.51
N VAL A 85 0.40 7.28 -5.34
CA VAL A 85 -0.74 6.47 -4.89
C VAL A 85 -1.80 7.44 -4.41
N LEU A 86 -3.02 7.29 -4.91
CA LEU A 86 -4.17 8.06 -4.45
C LEU A 86 -5.09 7.12 -3.66
N VAL A 87 -5.33 7.47 -2.40
CA VAL A 87 -6.32 6.80 -1.55
C VAL A 87 -7.52 7.73 -1.41
N LEU A 88 -8.69 7.24 -1.78
CA LEU A 88 -9.96 7.92 -1.55
C LEU A 88 -10.62 7.30 -0.32
N THR A 89 -10.95 8.13 0.67
CA THR A 89 -11.52 7.66 1.93
C THR A 89 -12.48 8.71 2.52
N PRO A 90 -13.57 8.30 3.18
CA PRO A 90 -14.44 9.21 3.92
C PRO A 90 -13.67 10.04 4.95
N LYS A 91 -14.16 11.26 5.23
CA LYS A 91 -13.53 12.20 6.17
C LYS A 91 -13.23 11.57 7.54
N ILE A 92 -14.14 10.73 8.04
CA ILE A 92 -14.03 10.11 9.36
C ILE A 92 -12.93 9.02 9.44
N LEU A 93 -12.54 8.43 8.31
CA LEU A 93 -11.54 7.36 8.27
C LEU A 93 -10.13 7.88 7.97
N ARG A 94 -9.94 9.20 7.77
CA ARG A 94 -8.64 9.77 7.39
C ARG A 94 -7.51 9.45 8.38
N GLU A 95 -7.77 9.64 9.68
CA GLU A 95 -6.76 9.39 10.73
C GLU A 95 -6.40 7.90 10.83
N GLN A 96 -7.39 7.02 10.67
CA GLN A 96 -7.15 5.58 10.61
C GLN A 96 -6.26 5.22 9.42
N TRP A 97 -6.55 5.73 8.22
CA TRP A 97 -5.73 5.49 7.04
C TRP A 97 -4.31 6.04 7.18
N GLU A 98 -4.15 7.23 7.75
CA GLU A 98 -2.83 7.80 8.06
C GLU A 98 -2.01 6.88 8.97
N SER A 99 -2.63 6.39 10.06
CA SER A 99 -1.98 5.47 10.99
C SER A 99 -1.58 4.14 10.32
N GLU A 100 -2.46 3.56 9.50
CA GLU A 100 -2.19 2.30 8.80
C GLU A 100 -1.12 2.46 7.71
N ILE A 101 -1.07 3.60 7.00
CA ILE A 101 0.00 3.92 6.05
C ILE A 101 1.34 4.04 6.76
N GLY A 102 1.38 4.75 7.90
CA GLY A 102 2.59 4.83 8.73
C GLY A 102 3.04 3.45 9.22
N ARG A 103 2.10 2.55 9.51
CA ARG A 103 2.40 1.18 9.97
C ARG A 103 3.12 0.33 8.92
N VAL A 104 2.82 0.52 7.64
CA VAL A 104 3.52 -0.16 6.53
C VAL A 104 4.79 0.60 6.06
N GLY A 105 5.14 1.70 6.72
CA GLY A 105 6.31 2.52 6.41
C GLY A 105 6.11 3.51 5.26
N GLY A 106 4.86 3.85 4.93
CA GLY A 106 4.54 4.94 4.00
C GLY A 106 4.47 6.29 4.71
N VAL A 107 4.58 7.37 3.94
CA VAL A 107 4.41 8.75 4.44
C VAL A 107 3.18 9.35 3.74
N PRO A 108 2.02 9.42 4.42
CA PRO A 108 0.80 9.94 3.81
C PRO A 108 0.86 11.46 3.71
N ARG A 109 0.31 12.00 2.62
CA ARG A 109 -0.01 13.42 2.51
C ARG A 109 -1.53 13.56 2.51
N ILE A 110 -2.08 14.15 3.56
CA ILE A 110 -3.53 14.33 3.69
C ILE A 110 -3.96 15.57 2.92
N ILE A 111 -5.03 15.41 2.15
CA ILE A 111 -5.67 16.46 1.37
C ILE A 111 -7.04 16.63 1.99
N LYS A 112 -7.31 17.80 2.57
CA LYS A 112 -8.55 18.02 3.32
C LYS A 112 -9.62 18.70 2.46
N ASP A 113 -9.20 19.61 1.58
CA ASP A 113 -10.10 20.46 0.81
C ASP A 113 -9.92 20.30 -0.70
N GLY A 114 -11.01 20.53 -1.45
CA GLY A 114 -11.01 20.47 -2.92
C GLY A 114 -10.07 21.47 -3.59
N ASN A 115 -9.74 22.58 -2.90
CA ASN A 115 -8.77 23.56 -3.40
C ASN A 115 -7.34 23.00 -3.45
N ASP A 116 -6.98 22.14 -2.49
CA ASP A 116 -5.69 21.45 -2.47
C ASP A 116 -5.56 20.44 -3.64
N VAL A 117 -6.69 19.95 -4.14
CA VAL A 117 -6.74 19.01 -5.27
C VAL A 117 -6.26 19.69 -6.56
N ALA A 118 -6.55 20.98 -6.74
CA ALA A 118 -6.08 21.75 -7.90
C ALA A 118 -4.55 21.84 -7.91
N ILE A 119 -3.94 22.05 -6.75
CA ILE A 119 -2.48 22.08 -6.58
C ILE A 119 -1.87 20.71 -6.96
N LEU A 120 -2.53 19.60 -6.63
CA LEU A 120 -2.04 18.27 -6.97
C LEU A 120 -2.23 17.89 -8.44
N LYS A 121 -3.28 18.39 -9.09
CA LYS A 121 -3.41 18.30 -10.56
C LYS A 121 -2.19 18.91 -11.24
N ILE A 122 -1.73 20.05 -10.74
CA ILE A 122 -0.59 20.80 -11.28
C ILE A 122 0.73 20.10 -10.96
N ILE A 123 0.99 19.76 -9.69
CA ILE A 123 2.28 19.22 -9.25
C ILE A 123 2.49 17.77 -9.70
N TYR A 124 1.43 16.96 -9.65
CA TYR A 124 1.54 15.51 -9.82
C TYR A 124 0.83 15.00 -11.07
N ASN A 125 0.32 15.86 -11.96
CA ASN A 125 -0.43 15.48 -13.16
C ASN A 125 -1.49 14.39 -12.87
N ILE A 126 -2.18 14.52 -11.73
CA ILE A 126 -3.20 13.57 -11.29
C ILE A 126 -4.50 14.00 -11.95
N THR A 127 -4.95 13.25 -12.96
CA THR A 127 -6.30 13.45 -13.51
C THR A 127 -7.31 12.76 -12.58
N ILE A 128 -7.86 13.50 -11.62
CA ILE A 128 -9.07 13.06 -10.92
C ILE A 128 -10.23 13.31 -11.89
N LEU A 129 -10.77 12.22 -12.46
CA LEU A 129 -12.04 12.23 -13.16
C LEU A 129 -13.08 12.80 -12.19
N ARG A 130 -13.62 13.98 -12.52
CA ARG A 130 -14.84 14.44 -11.84
C ARG A 130 -15.89 13.38 -12.13
N SER A 131 -16.30 12.64 -11.10
CA SER A 131 -17.52 11.84 -11.21
C SER A 131 -18.65 12.81 -11.49
N ILE A 132 -19.32 12.57 -12.62
CA ILE A 132 -20.70 12.95 -12.86
C ILE A 132 -21.50 12.43 -11.67
N LEU A 133 -22.05 13.35 -10.88
CA LEU A 133 -23.26 13.23 -10.07
C LEU A 133 -23.86 14.64 -10.02
#